data_AF-A0A7X6YGJ3-F1
#
_entry.id   AF-A0A7X6YGJ3-F1
#
_cell.length_a   1.000
_cell.length_b   1.000
_cell.length_c   1.000
_cell.angle_alpha   90.00
_cell.angle_beta   90.00
_cell.angle_gamma   90.00
#
_symmetry.space_group_name_H-M   'P 1'
#
loop_
_entity.id
_entity.type
_entity.pdbx_description
1 polymer ?
#
loop_
_entity_poly.entity_id
_entity_poly.type
_entity_poly.pdbx_seq_one_letter_code
_entity_poly.pdbx_strand_id
1 'polypeptide(L)' 'MGIYSVKLGIDRGATDTRRRLTLNVLANDRLSAAIAAERVGDGMVRDPSVEYTHALSVKAVRGPRPAGAAVAAVAA' A
#
# COMPACT_ATOMS: atom_id res chain seq x y z
N MET A 1 2.26 -0.42 16.74
CA MET A 1 1.45 -0.42 15.50
C MET A 1 0.90 0.97 15.23
N GLY A 2 1.04 1.49 14.01
CA GLY A 2 0.59 2.81 13.58
C GLY A 2 0.07 2.80 12.15
N ILE A 3 -0.55 3.90 11.72
CA ILE A 3 -1.03 4.07 10.35
C ILE A 3 0.09 4.67 9.50
N TYR A 4 0.35 4.04 8.35
CA TYR A 4 1.31 4.51 7.37
C TYR A 4 0.59 4.76 6.05
N SER A 5 0.83 5.93 5.46
CA SER A 5 0.42 6.26 4.10
C SER A 5 1.54 5.85 3.16
N VAL A 6 1.26 4.91 2.26
CA VAL A 6 2.21 4.34 1.31
C VAL A 6 1.78 4.74 -0.10
N LYS A 7 2.68 5.41 -0.81
CA LYS A 7 2.51 5.69 -2.24
C LYS A 7 3.11 4.52 -3.02
N LEU A 8 2.31 3.91 -3.87
CA LEU A 8 2.66 2.81 -4.74
C LEU A 8 2.77 3.29 -6.19
N GLY A 9 3.81 2.84 -6.89
CA GLY A 9 3.87 2.80 -8.34
C GLY A 9 3.18 1.54 -8.86
N ILE A 10 2.57 1.61 -10.04
CA ILE A 10 2.11 0.43 -10.78
C ILE A 10 3.05 0.27 -11.97
N ASP A 11 3.72 -0.86 -12.04
CA ASP A 11 4.61 -1.21 -13.13
C ASP A 11 4.01 -2.35 -13.94
N ARG A 12 4.39 -2.43 -15.21
CA ARG A 12 4.07 -3.53 -16.10
C ARG A 12 5.35 -4.08 -16.69
N GLY A 13 5.74 -5.30 -16.33
CA GLY A 13 6.98 -5.92 -16.82
C GLY A 13 8.21 -5.01 -16.68
N ALA A 14 8.46 -4.48 -15.47
CA ALA A 14 9.52 -3.52 -15.16
C ALA A 14 9.44 -2.15 -15.87
N THR A 15 8.32 -1.86 -16.54
CA THR A 15 8.05 -0.53 -17.13
C THR A 15 7.10 0.25 -16.23
N ASP A 16 7.52 1.45 -15.82
CA ASP A 16 6.67 2.35 -15.05
C ASP A 16 5.48 2.84 -15.88
N THR A 17 4.27 2.51 -15.45
CA THR A 17 3.03 2.91 -16.15
C THR A 17 2.61 4.35 -15.85
N ARG A 18 3.35 5.06 -14.99
CA ARG A 18 3.03 6.37 -14.37
C ARG A 18 1.75 6.39 -13.55
N ARG A 19 1.04 5.27 -13.44
CA ARG A 19 -0.12 5.13 -12.55
C ARG A 19 0.37 4.99 -11.12
N ARG A 20 -0.36 5.62 -10.21
CA ARG A 20 -0.03 5.67 -8.79
C ARG A 20 -1.26 5.34 -7.96
N LEU A 21 -1.00 4.81 -6.78
CA LEU A 21 -1.98 4.43 -5.78
C LEU A 21 -1.45 4.90 -4.42
N THR A 22 -2.33 5.32 -3.52
CA THR A 22 -1.95 5.59 -2.13
C THR A 22 -2.82 4.77 -1.21
N LEU A 23 -2.20 3.99 -0.33
CA LEU A 23 -2.87 3.17 0.66
C LEU A 23 -2.49 3.59 2.07
N ASN A 24 -3.47 3.59 2.97
CA ASN A 24 -3.22 3.70 4.40
C ASN A 24 -3.28 2.31 5.01
N VAL A 25 -2.19 1.87 5.62
CA VAL A 25 -2.05 0.53 6.20
C VAL A 25 -1.66 0.60 7.67
N LEU A 26 -2.18 -0.33 8.47
CA LEU A 26 -1.72 -0.54 9.84
C LEU A 26 -0.50 -1.46 9.82
N ALA A 27 0.61 -1.00 10.39
CA ALA A 27 1.83 -1.80 10.47
C ALA A 27 2.63 -1.47 11.74
N ASN A 28 3.63 -2.30 12.05
CA ASN A 28 4.54 -2.07 13.18
C ASN A 28 5.64 -1.06 12.85
N ASP A 29 6.07 -1.03 11.59
CA ASP A 29 7.15 -0.20 11.09
C ASP A 29 6.93 0.12 9.60
N ARG A 30 7.84 0.91 9.01
CA ARG A 30 7.74 1.35 7.60
C ARG A 30 7.94 0.23 6.59
N LEU A 31 8.82 -0.73 6.86
CA LEU A 31 9.08 -1.86 5.96
C LEU A 31 7.86 -2.78 5.92
N SER A 32 7.33 -3.12 7.09
CA SER A 32 6.08 -3.87 7.23
C SER A 32 4.92 -3.17 6.51
N ALA A 33 4.85 -1.83 6.57
CA ALA A 33 3.85 -1.05 5.84
C ALA A 33 4.02 -1.14 4.32
N ALA A 34 5.24 -1.06 3.80
CA ALA A 34 5.50 -1.19 2.37
C ALA A 34 5.03 -2.55 1.85
N ILE A 35 5.45 -3.64 2.51
CA ILE A 35 5.09 -5.01 2.12
C ILE A 35 3.58 -5.22 2.17
N ALA A 36 2.92 -4.75 3.24
CA ALA A 36 1.47 -4.86 3.37
C ALA A 36 0.74 -4.07 2.29
N ALA A 37 1.21 -2.86 1.98
CA ALA A 37 0.63 -2.02 0.94
C ALA A 37 0.82 -2.62 -0.45
N GLU A 38 2.01 -3.12 -0.79
CA GLU A 38 2.26 -3.80 -2.08
C GLU A 38 1.36 -5.02 -2.25
N ARG A 39 1.27 -5.90 -1.24
CA ARG A 39 0.38 -7.06 -1.28
C ARG A 39 -1.09 -6.68 -1.52
N VAL A 40 -1.58 -5.62 -0.86
CA VAL A 40 -2.94 -5.13 -1.10
C VAL A 40 -3.06 -4.48 -2.48
N GLY A 41 -2.08 -3.70 -2.89
CA GLY A 41 -2.04 -2.98 -4.16
C GLY A 41 -2.02 -3.90 -5.37
N ASP A 42 -1.31 -5.02 -5.30
CA ASP A 42 -1.27 -6.05 -6.36
C ASP A 42 -2.65 -6.67 -6.60
N GLY A 43 -3.49 -6.75 -5.56
CA GLY A 43 -4.89 -7.17 -5.70
C GLY A 43 -5.81 -6.11 -6.32
N MET A 44 -5.34 -4.87 -6.48
CA MET A 44 -6.11 -3.72 -6.97
C MET A 44 -5.73 -3.29 -8.40
N VAL A 45 -4.70 -3.89 -9.00
CA VAL A 45 -4.28 -3.59 -10.37
C VAL A 45 -5.28 -4.12 -11.39
N ARG A 46 -5.21 -3.64 -12.63
CA ARG A 46 -6.20 -4.00 -13.67
C ARG A 46 -5.90 -5.37 -14.26
N ASP A 47 -4.62 -5.69 -14.41
CA ASP A 47 -4.16 -6.95 -14.97
C ASP A 47 -3.07 -7.56 -14.06
N PRO A 48 -3.48 -8.33 -13.02
CA PRO A 48 -2.54 -8.89 -12.04
C PRO A 48 -1.54 -9.90 -12.61
N SER A 49 -1.72 -10.35 -13.86
CA SER A 49 -0.77 -11.26 -14.51
C SER A 49 0.49 -10.56 -15.02
N VAL A 50 0.44 -9.23 -15.21
CA VAL A 50 1.56 -8.45 -15.77
C VAL A 50 1.81 -7.13 -15.04
N GLU A 51 0.81 -6.60 -14.33
CA GLU A 51 0.92 -5.42 -13.48
C GLU A 51 1.22 -5.82 -12.04
N TYR A 52 2.10 -5.08 -11.40
CA TYR A 52 2.37 -5.19 -9.96
C TYR A 52 2.63 -3.81 -9.39
N THR A 53 2.54 -3.71 -8.07
CA THR A 53 2.79 -2.50 -7.32
C THR A 53 4.15 -2.54 -6.63
N HIS A 54 4.77 -1.37 -6.50
CA HIS A 54 5.98 -1.21 -5.72
C HIS A 54 5.90 0.07 -4.88
N ALA A 55 6.46 0.04 -3.67
CA ALA A 55 6.46 1.17 -2.76
C ALA A 55 7.46 2.25 -3.21
N LEU A 56 6.93 3.45 -3.49
CA LEU A 56 7.71 4.64 -3.82
C LEU A 56 8.05 5.46 -2.58
N SER A 57 7.12 5.54 -1.62
CA SER A 57 7.35 6.27 -0.38
C SER A 57 6.43 5.79 0.73
N VAL A 58 6.96 5.75 1.96
CA VAL A 58 6.21 5.38 3.16
C VAL A 58 6.28 6.52 4.17
N LYS A 59 5.12 7.06 4.56
CA LYS A 59 5.01 8.14 5.55
C LYS A 59 4.15 7.69 6.72
N ALA A 60 4.68 7.81 7.94
CA ALA A 60 3.87 7.63 9.13
C ALA A 60 2.84 8.76 9.21
N VAL A 61 1.56 8.43 9.32
CA VAL A 61 0.50 9.42 9.46
C VAL A 61 0.46 9.84 10.93
N ARG A 62 0.96 11.04 11.23
CA ARG A 62 0.80 11.67 12.55
C ARG A 62 -0.53 12.41 12.58
N GLY A 63 -1.58 11.74 12.99
CA GLY A 63 -2.87 12.35 13.30
C GLY A 63 -3.38 11.88 14.66
N PRO A 64 -4.29 12.61 15.32
CA PRO A 64 -5.03 12.05 16.45
C PRO A 64 -5.69 10.77 15.94
N ARG A 65 -5.46 9.66 16.64
CA ARG A 65 -5.94 8.32 16.26
C ARG A 65 -7.44 8.42 15.91
N PRO A 66 -7.84 8.33 14.62
CA PRO A 66 -9.25 8.38 14.30
C PRO A 66 -9.84 7.03 14.68
N ALA A 67 -10.80 7.04 15.60
CA ALA A 67 -11.70 5.93 15.79
C ALA A 67 -12.44 5.71 14.46
N GLY A 68 -12.14 4.63 13.74
CA GLY A 68 -13.02 4.14 12.66
C GLY A 68 -12.52 4.12 11.23
N ALA A 69 -11.22 4.27 10.93
CA ALA A 69 -10.72 4.06 9.56
C ALA A 69 -9.51 3.11 9.52
N ALA A 70 -9.70 1.89 9.99
CA ALA A 70 -8.82 0.78 9.67
C ALA A 70 -9.65 -0.21 8.84
N VAL A 71 -9.39 -0.26 7.54
CA VAL A 71 -9.85 -1.40 6.74
C VAL A 71 -9.05 -2.59 7.22
N ALA A 72 -9.70 -3.43 8.03
CA ALA A 72 -9.17 -4.72 8.43
C ALA A 72 -9.28 -5.66 7.22
N ALA A 73 -8.19 -5.81 6.47
CA ALA A 73 -8.03 -6.97 5.60
C ALA A 73 -7.66 -8.16 6.50
N VAL A 74 -8.69 -8.78 7.11
CA VAL A 74 -8.57 -10.12 7.68
C VAL A 74 -8.69 -11.09 6.50
N ALA A 75 -7.60 -11.75 6.14
CA ALA A 75 -7.66 -12.94 5.32
C ALA A 75 -7.95 -14.14 6.25
N ALA A 76 -9.06 -14.83 5.97
CA ALA A 76 -9.43 -16.11 6.58
C ALA A 76 -8.61 -17.27 6.01
#